data_AF-A0A1Z3NDH7-F1
#
_entry.id   AF-A0A1Z3NDH7-F1
#
_cell.length_a   1.000
_cell.length_b   1.000
_cell.length_c   1.000
_cell.angle_alpha   90.00
_cell.angle_beta   90.00
_cell.angle_gamma   90.00
#
_symmetry.space_group_name_H-M   'P 1'
#
loop_
_entity.id
_entity.type
_entity.pdbx_description
1 polymer ?
#
loop_
_entity_poly.entity_id
_entity_poly.type
_entity_poly.pdbx_seq_one_letter_code
_entity_poly.pdbx_strand_id
1 'polypeptide(L)'
;MQEQGMRFAQTDLMSLLQLCADTCDLHARMEIAEADFAPQAAELCFQTCARTAMECEKFPEDPMVIKCADICRKCAEHCRGMAGMTVRVKPSQMSARI
;
A
#
# COMPACT_ATOMS: atom_id res chain seq x y z
N MET A 1 5.17 -24.10 11.16
CA MET A 1 4.29 -23.00 10.68
C MET A 1 3.92 -22.01 11.79
N GLN A 2 3.77 -22.42 13.06
CA GLN A 2 3.41 -21.50 14.15
C GLN A 2 4.53 -20.53 14.57
N GLU A 3 5.79 -20.95 14.54
CA GLU A 3 6.92 -20.12 15.00
C GLU A 3 7.19 -18.90 14.10
N GLN A 4 7.07 -19.06 12.77
CA GLN A 4 7.27 -17.95 11.82
C GLN A 4 6.17 -16.89 11.92
N GLY A 5 4.91 -17.30 12.04
CA GLY A 5 3.79 -16.37 12.23
C GLY A 5 3.92 -15.55 13.51
N MET A 6 4.41 -16.16 14.60
CA MET A 6 4.64 -15.47 15.88
C MET A 6 5.74 -14.41 15.79
N ARG A 7 6.78 -14.68 14.98
CA ARG A 7 7.87 -13.75 14.73
C ARG A 7 7.42 -12.52 13.92
N PHE A 8 6.56 -12.72 12.92
CA PHE A 8 5.97 -11.61 12.16
C PHE A 8 4.98 -10.81 13.00
N ALA A 9 4.21 -11.46 13.87
CA ALA A 9 3.28 -10.79 14.78
C ALA A 9 4.00 -9.84 15.77
N GLN A 10 5.21 -10.18 16.23
CA GLN A 10 6.00 -9.30 17.12
C GLN A 10 6.50 -8.01 16.45
N THR A 11 6.47 -7.93 15.13
CA THR A 11 6.94 -6.76 14.35
C THR A 11 5.82 -6.03 13.64
N ASP A 12 4.56 -6.40 13.92
CA ASP A 12 3.37 -5.93 13.21
C ASP A 12 3.41 -6.16 11.68
N LEU A 13 4.35 -6.97 11.18
CA LEU A 13 4.55 -7.18 9.74
C LEU A 13 3.31 -7.80 9.10
N MET A 14 2.60 -8.70 9.78
CA MET A 14 1.38 -9.30 9.23
C MET A 14 0.29 -8.26 8.95
N SER A 15 0.07 -7.34 9.88
CA SER A 15 -0.91 -6.25 9.73
C SER A 15 -0.51 -5.30 8.59
N LEU A 16 0.79 -5.00 8.48
CA LEU A 16 1.32 -4.15 7.42
C LEU A 16 1.23 -4.81 6.03
N LEU A 17 1.52 -6.11 5.94
CA LEU A 17 1.37 -6.88 4.70
C LEU A 17 -0.09 -6.89 4.23
N GLN A 18 -1.04 -7.08 5.15
CA GLN A 18 -2.46 -7.02 4.82
C GLN A 18 -2.87 -5.63 4.32
N LEU A 19 -2.49 -4.58 5.04
CA LEU A 19 -2.76 -3.20 4.64
C LEU A 19 -2.15 -2.88 3.26
N CYS A 20 -0.94 -3.39 2.98
CA CYS A 20 -0.29 -3.26 1.69
C CYS A 20 -1.10 -3.93 0.58
N ALA A 21 -1.55 -5.17 0.79
CA ALA A 21 -2.37 -5.88 -0.18
C ALA A 21 -3.70 -5.15 -0.46
N ASP A 22 -4.39 -4.70 0.59
CA ASP A 22 -5.65 -3.98 0.47
C ASP A 22 -5.48 -2.64 -0.25
N THR A 23 -4.39 -1.92 0.03
CA THR A 23 -4.08 -0.63 -0.61
C THR A 23 -3.73 -0.82 -2.09
N CYS A 24 -2.95 -1.85 -2.43
CA CYS A 24 -2.62 -2.18 -3.82
C CYS A 24 -3.88 -2.54 -4.62
N ASP A 25 -4.77 -3.37 -4.06
CA ASP A 25 -6.02 -3.76 -4.72
C ASP A 25 -6.94 -2.56 -4.92
N LEU A 26 -7.05 -1.70 -3.91
CA LEU A 26 -7.83 -0.46 -4.01
C LEU A 26 -7.31 0.44 -5.12
N HIS A 27 -6.00 0.75 -5.11
CA HIS A 27 -5.40 1.59 -6.14
C HIS A 27 -5.60 1.01 -7.54
N ALA A 28 -5.38 -0.29 -7.74
CA ALA A 28 -5.57 -0.94 -9.02
C ALA A 28 -7.03 -0.81 -9.52
N ARG A 29 -8.02 -0.99 -8.63
CA ARG A 29 -9.44 -0.79 -8.99
C ARG A 29 -9.74 0.65 -9.37
N MET A 30 -9.11 1.61 -8.72
CA MET A 30 -9.31 3.04 -9.00
C MET A 30 -8.70 3.45 -10.34
N GLU A 31 -7.51 2.94 -10.66
CA GLU A 31 -6.88 3.13 -11.97
C GLU A 31 -7.72 2.51 -13.09
N ILE A 32 -8.18 1.26 -12.93
CA ILE A 32 -9.04 0.58 -13.92
C ILE A 32 -10.36 1.33 -14.14
N ALA A 33 -10.91 1.92 -13.08
CA ALA A 33 -12.16 2.68 -13.15
C ALA A 33 -11.95 4.14 -13.61
N GLU A 34 -10.72 4.56 -13.91
CA GLU A 34 -10.35 5.94 -14.20
C GLU A 34 -10.90 6.93 -13.16
N ALA A 35 -10.85 6.53 -11.88
CA ALA A 35 -11.44 7.33 -10.82
C ALA A 35 -10.67 8.64 -10.60
N ASP A 36 -11.40 9.73 -10.37
CA ASP A 36 -10.83 11.06 -10.06
C ASP A 36 -9.87 11.06 -8.86
N PHE A 37 -9.95 10.04 -8.01
CA PHE A 37 -9.14 9.86 -6.81
C PHE A 37 -8.00 8.83 -6.96
N ALA A 38 -7.78 8.29 -8.17
CA ALA A 38 -6.72 7.33 -8.44
C ALA A 38 -5.30 7.89 -8.13
N PRO A 39 -4.96 9.16 -8.41
CA PRO A 39 -3.66 9.74 -8.03
C PRO A 39 -3.43 9.80 -6.50
N GLN A 40 -4.49 9.97 -5.71
CA GLN A 40 -4.44 9.97 -4.25
C GLN A 40 -4.23 8.55 -3.71
N ALA A 41 -4.89 7.57 -4.32
CA ALA A 41 -4.66 6.17 -4.01
C ALA A 41 -3.25 5.72 -4.42
N ALA A 42 -2.70 6.24 -5.52
CA ALA A 42 -1.32 6.01 -5.94
C ALA A 42 -0.33 6.52 -4.87
N GLU A 43 -0.55 7.71 -4.31
CA GLU A 43 0.29 8.23 -3.22
C GLU A 43 0.24 7.34 -1.97
N LEU A 44 -0.95 6.93 -1.54
CA LEU A 44 -1.09 6.01 -0.39
C LEU A 44 -0.44 4.65 -0.67
N CYS A 45 -0.59 4.14 -1.90
CA CYS A 45 0.03 2.88 -2.33
C CYS A 45 1.56 2.98 -2.33
N PHE A 46 2.11 4.07 -2.85
CA PHE A 46 3.55 4.36 -2.81
C PHE A 46 4.08 4.31 -1.38
N GLN A 47 3.48 5.07 -0.46
CA GLN A 47 3.94 5.17 0.92
C GLN A 47 3.83 3.82 1.64
N THR A 48 2.71 3.12 1.47
CA THR A 48 2.46 1.81 2.09
C THR A 48 3.44 0.77 1.56
N CYS A 49 3.62 0.67 0.24
CA CYS A 49 4.57 -0.27 -0.37
C CYS A 49 6.01 0.02 0.05
N ALA A 50 6.42 1.29 0.09
CA ALA A 50 7.76 1.67 0.54
C ALA A 50 8.01 1.25 2.00
N ARG A 51 7.01 1.43 2.88
CA ARG A 51 7.10 0.99 4.27
C ARG A 51 7.15 -0.53 4.39
N THR A 52 6.27 -1.24 3.70
CA THR A 52 6.23 -2.71 3.70
C THR A 52 7.55 -3.30 3.24
N ALA A 53 8.14 -2.78 2.16
CA ALA A 53 9.44 -3.24 1.68
C ALA A 53 10.53 -3.14 2.76
N MET A 54 10.63 -2.01 3.46
CA MET A 54 11.60 -1.81 4.54
C MET A 54 11.38 -2.76 5.73
N GLU A 55 10.14 -3.11 6.04
CA GLU A 55 9.85 -4.06 7.12
C GLU A 55 10.13 -5.50 6.69
N CYS A 56 9.81 -5.87 5.44
CA CYS A 56 10.15 -7.17 4.87
C CYS A 56 11.67 -7.42 4.82
N GLU A 57 12.47 -6.40 4.50
CA GLU A 57 13.94 -6.47 4.45
C GLU A 57 14.59 -6.84 5.79
N LYS A 58 13.85 -6.74 6.91
CA LYS A 58 14.32 -7.17 8.25
C LYS A 58 14.32 -8.69 8.44
N PHE A 59 13.78 -9.45 7.48
CA PHE A 59 13.69 -10.91 7.51
C PHE A 59 14.44 -11.55 6.32
N PRO A 60 15.75 -11.32 6.18
CA PRO A 60 16.54 -11.78 5.02
C PRO A 60 16.59 -13.31 4.86
N GLU A 61 16.31 -14.05 5.91
CA GLU A 61 16.28 -15.51 5.93
C GLU A 61 14.99 -16.13 5.39
N ASP A 62 13.93 -15.34 5.17
CA ASP A 62 12.68 -15.82 4.58
C ASP A 62 12.58 -15.42 3.10
N PRO A 63 12.76 -16.37 2.15
CA PRO A 63 12.76 -16.06 0.72
C PRO A 63 11.42 -15.51 0.22
N MET A 64 10.31 -15.86 0.85
CA MET A 64 8.99 -15.37 0.48
C MET A 64 8.83 -13.90 0.90
N VAL A 65 9.29 -13.55 2.10
CA VAL A 65 9.27 -12.17 2.59
C VAL A 65 10.23 -11.29 1.78
N ILE A 66 11.41 -11.79 1.41
CA ILE A 66 12.33 -11.05 0.52
C ILE A 66 11.71 -10.81 -0.86
N LYS A 67 11.04 -11.82 -1.44
CA LYS A 67 10.30 -11.62 -2.70
C LYS A 67 9.20 -10.57 -2.56
N CYS A 68 8.52 -10.52 -1.41
CA CYS A 68 7.54 -9.48 -1.12
C CYS A 68 8.19 -8.09 -1.09
N ALA A 69 9.36 -7.95 -0.46
CA ALA A 69 10.12 -6.70 -0.45
C ALA A 69 10.41 -6.20 -1.87
N ASP A 70 10.94 -7.07 -2.75
CA ASP A 70 11.25 -6.73 -4.15
C ASP A 70 10.03 -6.25 -4.93
N ILE A 71 8.88 -6.91 -4.73
CA ILE A 71 7.61 -6.53 -5.36
C ILE A 71 7.15 -5.17 -4.84
N CYS A 72 7.21 -4.97 -3.52
CA CYS A 72 6.83 -3.71 -2.90
C CYS A 72 7.72 -2.55 -3.36
N ARG A 73 9.03 -2.76 -3.56
CA ARG A 73 9.93 -1.75 -4.12
C ARG A 73 9.51 -1.32 -5.53
N LYS A 74 9.22 -2.29 -6.40
CA LYS A 74 8.75 -2.03 -7.78
C LYS A 74 7.40 -1.30 -7.79
N CYS A 75 6.47 -1.74 -6.94
CA CYS A 75 5.15 -1.11 -6.83
C CYS A 75 5.27 0.33 -6.33
N ALA A 76 6.10 0.58 -5.31
CA ALA A 76 6.35 1.91 -4.78
C ALA A 76 6.93 2.85 -5.84
N GLU A 77 7.92 2.40 -6.63
CA GLU A 77 8.50 3.19 -7.72
C GLU A 77 7.44 3.56 -8.77
N HIS A 78 6.61 2.60 -9.17
CA HIS A 78 5.54 2.82 -10.14
C HIS A 78 4.49 3.83 -9.61
N CYS A 79 3.99 3.60 -8.40
CA CYS A 79 2.96 4.45 -7.79
C CYS A 79 3.45 5.88 -7.53
N ARG A 80 4.75 6.06 -7.21
CA ARG A 80 5.35 7.38 -7.06
C ARG A 80 5.27 8.21 -8.34
N GLY A 81 5.37 7.57 -9.51
CA GLY A 81 5.23 8.24 -10.82
C GLY A 81 3.80 8.68 -11.15
N MET A 82 2.79 8.05 -10.50
CA MET A 82 1.36 8.34 -10.70
C MET A 82 0.79 9.24 -9.60
N ALA A 83 1.52 9.40 -8.50
CA ALA A 83 1.11 10.21 -7.37
C ALA A 83 0.94 11.69 -7.76
N GLY A 84 -0.17 12.29 -7.30
CA GLY A 84 -0.49 13.69 -7.56
C GLY A 84 -1.22 14.35 -6.39
N MET A 85 -0.63 15.41 -5.83
CA MET A 85 -1.26 16.19 -4.77
C MET A 85 -2.42 17.04 -5.31
N THR A 86 -3.65 16.70 -4.95
CA THR A 86 -4.58 17.60 -4.23
C THR A 86 -5.90 16.88 -3.97
N VAL A 87 -6.27 16.79 -2.70
CA VAL A 87 -7.68 16.55 -2.33
C VAL A 87 -8.42 17.88 -2.57
N ARG A 88 -9.01 18.07 -3.75
CA ARG A 88 -10.06 19.10 -3.95
C ARG A 88 -11.42 18.47 -3.70
N VAL A 89 -11.82 18.39 -2.44
CA VAL A 89 -13.24 18.23 -2.13
C VAL A 89 -13.93 19.55 -2.49
N LYS A 90 -14.77 19.57 -3.54
CA LYS A 90 -15.64 20.73 -3.81
C LYS A 90 -16.62 20.86 -2.64
N PRO A 91 -16.83 22.05 -2.05
CA PRO A 91 -17.80 22.25 -0.97
C PRO A 91 -19.20 21.75 -1.29
N SER A 92 -19.58 21.75 -2.57
CA SER A 92 -20.87 21.23 -3.06
C SER A 92 -21.06 19.72 -2.88
N GLN A 93 -20.00 18.95 -2.63
CA GLN A 93 -20.05 17.49 -2.43
C GLN A 93 -19.97 17.07 -0.94
N MET A 94 -19.75 18.02 -0.02
CA MET A 94 -19.89 17.79 1.44
C MET A 94 -21.31 18.05 1.96
N SER A 95 -22.21 18.58 1.11
CA SER A 95 -23.63 18.75 1.45
C SER A 95 -24.44 17.50 1.09
N ALA A 96 -24.02 16.32 1.57
CA ALA A 96 -25.00 15.28 1.84
C ALA A 96 -25.77 15.72 3.10
N ARG A 97 -27.08 15.91 2.89
CA ARG A 97 -28.05 16.52 3.79
C ARG A 97 -28.18 15.74 5.12
N ILE A 98 -28.64 16.50 6.13
CA ILE A 98 -29.32 16.12 7.38
C ILE A 98 -29.88 14.70 7.37
#